data_AF-A0A8X6KQ20-F1
#
_entry.id   AF-A0A8X6KQ20-F1
#
_cell.length_a   1.000
_cell.length_b   1.000
_cell.length_c   1.000
_cell.angle_alpha   90.00
_cell.angle_beta   90.00
_cell.angle_gamma   90.00
#
_symmetry.space_group_name_H-M   'P 1'
#
loop_
_entity.id
_entity.type
_entity.pdbx_description
1 polymer ?
#
loop_
_entity_poly.entity_id
_entity_poly.type
_entity_poly.pdbx_seq_one_letter_code
_entity_poly.pdbx_strand_id
1 'polypeptide(L)'
;LSHFNSKMTCINEYYSPFRSPFNDVLGLVANSQHYVRCRELELNVLDCTDVYGRKGLTRQCALEYGDFLECLHNTKQNARVAAMQQERLRQYYAGERTKKNFYSEPPKLDSYYQTYTETIG
;
A
#
# COMPACT_ATOMS: atom_id res chain seq x y z
N LEU A 1 -22.71 30.85 33.73
CA LEU A 1 -21.66 30.09 34.43
C LEU A 1 -21.31 28.86 33.59
N SER A 2 -20.85 29.03 32.34
CA SER A 2 -19.45 29.21 31.94
C SER A 2 -18.53 28.02 32.28
N HIS A 3 -18.16 27.29 31.22
CA HIS A 3 -17.01 26.40 31.08
C HIS A 3 -17.05 25.02 31.77
N PHE A 4 -17.76 24.08 31.14
CA PHE A 4 -17.31 22.68 31.08
C PHE A 4 -15.95 22.68 30.36
N ASN A 5 -14.86 22.71 31.14
CA ASN A 5 -13.49 22.73 30.64
C ASN A 5 -13.18 21.40 29.97
N SER A 6 -13.34 21.39 28.64
CA SER A 6 -12.65 20.47 27.75
C SER A 6 -11.14 20.62 27.98
N LYS A 7 -10.57 19.79 28.86
CA LYS A 7 -9.15 19.47 28.74
C LYS A 7 -9.04 18.53 27.54
N MET A 8 -9.02 19.16 26.37
CA MET A 8 -8.46 18.61 25.15
C MET A 8 -7.02 18.22 25.49
N THR A 9 -6.82 16.99 25.94
CA THR A 9 -5.50 16.40 26.06
C THR A 9 -5.03 16.14 24.64
N CYS A 10 -4.46 17.17 24.01
CA CYS A 10 -3.53 16.99 22.91
C CYS A 10 -2.24 16.38 23.49
N ILE A 11 -2.33 15.18 24.06
CA ILE A 11 -1.18 14.29 24.08
C ILE A 11 -1.05 13.85 22.63
N ASN A 12 -0.20 14.57 21.91
CA ASN A 12 0.37 14.06 20.69
C ASN A 12 1.06 12.75 21.08
N GLU A 13 0.48 11.61 20.69
CA GLU A 13 0.92 10.25 21.03
C GLU A 13 2.28 9.90 20.35
N TYR A 14 2.96 10.92 19.80
CA TYR A 14 4.29 10.92 19.24
C TYR A 14 5.22 11.87 20.03
N TYR A 15 5.34 11.67 21.34
CA TYR A 15 6.42 12.27 22.12
C TYR A 15 7.16 11.15 22.84
N SER A 16 8.23 10.65 22.23
CA SER A 16 9.14 9.71 22.90
C SER A 16 9.65 10.37 24.19
N PRO A 17 9.43 9.76 25.38
CA PRO A 17 9.94 10.31 26.63
C PRO A 17 11.48 10.33 26.71
N PHE A 18 12.15 9.68 25.75
CA PHE A 18 13.61 9.66 25.62
C PHE A 18 14.00 10.14 24.22
N ARG A 19 14.35 11.43 24.09
CA ARG A 19 14.99 11.95 22.87
C ARG A 19 16.39 11.36 22.76
N SER A 20 16.58 10.47 21.80
CA SER A 20 17.89 9.92 21.43
C SER A 20 18.00 9.93 19.91
N PRO A 21 19.20 10.13 19.35
CA PRO A 21 19.38 10.12 17.89
C PRO A 21 18.94 8.78 17.26
N PHE A 22 18.97 7.69 18.03
CA PHE A 22 18.46 6.40 17.59
C PHE A 22 16.92 6.39 17.48
N ASN A 23 16.22 7.00 18.43
CA ASN A 23 14.76 7.09 18.39
C ASN A 23 14.27 8.01 17.26
N ASP A 24 15.00 9.08 16.95
CA ASP A 24 14.66 9.99 15.83
C ASP A 24 14.85 9.29 14.47
N VAL A 25 15.88 8.46 14.31
CA VAL A 25 16.09 7.66 13.08
C VAL A 25 15.06 6.54 12.94
N LEU A 26 14.68 5.88 14.03
CA LEU A 26 13.66 4.82 13.98
C LEU A 26 12.25 5.37 13.73
N GLY A 27 11.96 6.61 14.13
CA GLY A 27 10.72 7.30 13.78
C GLY A 27 10.52 7.46 12.27
N LEU A 28 11.62 7.51 11.52
CA LEU A 28 11.67 7.59 10.06
C LEU A 28 11.40 6.24 9.36
N VAL A 29 11.46 5.14 10.11
CA VAL A 29 11.15 3.78 9.62
C VAL A 29 9.67 3.47 9.81
N ALA A 30 9.01 4.14 10.76
CA ALA A 30 7.61 3.89 11.11
C ALA A 30 6.61 4.47 10.10
N ASN A 31 7.04 5.43 9.26
CA ASN A 31 6.24 6.08 8.22
C ASN A 31 6.72 5.65 6.82
N SER A 32 5.79 5.52 5.88
CA SER A 32 6.11 5.10 4.51
C SER A 32 6.60 6.25 3.61
N GLN A 33 6.94 7.40 4.20
CA GLN A 33 7.46 8.58 3.49
C GLN A 33 8.71 8.27 2.65
N HIS A 34 9.49 7.26 3.03
CA HIS A 34 10.66 6.78 2.27
C HIS A 34 10.31 5.75 1.19
N TYR A 35 9.13 5.14 1.26
CA TYR A 35 8.69 4.11 0.33
C TYR A 35 7.74 4.71 -0.72
N VAL A 36 8.31 5.26 -1.79
CA VAL A 36 7.59 5.97 -2.87
C VAL A 36 6.39 5.20 -3.41
N ARG A 37 6.45 3.86 -3.42
CA ARG A 37 5.39 2.98 -3.94
C ARG A 37 4.11 2.99 -3.10
N CYS A 38 4.20 3.12 -1.78
CA CYS A 38 3.03 3.09 -0.88
C CYS A 38 2.68 4.47 -0.31
N ARG A 39 3.48 5.50 -0.64
CA ARG A 39 3.30 6.87 -0.14
C ARG A 39 1.90 7.42 -0.38
N GLU A 40 1.36 7.30 -1.60
CA GLU A 40 0.03 7.83 -1.92
C GLU A 40 -1.08 7.11 -1.13
N LEU A 41 -0.93 5.81 -0.87
CA LEU A 41 -1.89 5.06 -0.06
C LEU A 41 -1.81 5.44 1.42
N GLU A 42 -0.61 5.74 1.93
CA GLU A 42 -0.45 6.31 3.28
C GLU A 42 -1.11 7.69 3.38
N LEU A 43 -0.98 8.54 2.36
CA LEU A 43 -1.65 9.85 2.31
C LEU A 43 -3.18 9.71 2.34
N ASN A 44 -3.75 8.77 1.58
CA ASN A 44 -5.20 8.52 1.64
C ASN A 44 -5.68 8.10 3.05
N VAL A 45 -4.89 7.27 3.74
CA VAL A 45 -5.18 6.88 5.12
C VAL A 45 -5.15 8.11 6.03
N LEU A 46 -4.14 8.97 5.87
CA LEU A 46 -4.01 10.21 6.64
C LEU A 46 -5.21 11.13 6.43
N ASP A 47 -5.59 11.40 5.17
CA ASP A 47 -6.73 12.26 4.81
C ASP A 47 -8.05 11.74 5.43
N CYS A 48 -8.25 10.41 5.44
CA CYS A 48 -9.42 9.82 6.09
C CYS A 48 -9.35 9.95 7.63
N THR A 49 -8.19 9.73 8.22
CA THR A 49 -8.02 9.86 9.68
C THR A 49 -8.07 11.30 10.17
N ASP A 50 -7.78 12.29 9.32
CA ASP A 50 -7.92 13.70 9.66
C ASP A 50 -9.38 14.10 9.87
N VAL A 51 -10.31 13.44 9.17
CA VAL A 51 -11.76 13.66 9.32
C VAL A 51 -12.33 12.88 10.50
N TYR A 52 -12.06 11.57 10.58
CA TYR A 52 -12.72 10.69 11.56
C TYR A 52 -11.92 10.50 12.87
N GLY A 53 -10.67 10.96 12.90
CA GLY A 53 -9.73 10.73 13.97
C GLY A 53 -9.25 9.27 14.06
N ARG A 54 -8.30 9.01 14.95
CA ARG A 54 -7.67 7.68 15.16
C ARG A 54 -8.68 6.55 15.43
N LYS A 55 -9.77 6.84 16.14
CA LYS A 55 -10.81 5.85 16.46
C LYS A 55 -11.59 5.40 15.23
N GLY A 56 -11.57 6.18 14.15
CA GLY A 56 -12.24 5.87 12.90
C GLY A 56 -11.47 4.96 11.96
N LEU A 57 -10.20 4.65 12.26
CA LEU A 57 -9.33 3.92 11.36
C LEU A 57 -9.87 2.53 10.98
N THR A 58 -10.43 1.80 11.96
CA THR A 58 -10.83 0.40 11.77
C THR A 58 -12.21 0.22 11.14
N ARG A 59 -13.06 1.25 11.14
CA ARG A 59 -14.42 1.18 10.61
C ARG A 59 -14.62 2.10 9.41
N GLN A 60 -14.35 3.39 9.58
CA GLN A 60 -14.58 4.41 8.55
C GLN A 60 -13.49 4.39 7.49
N CYS A 61 -12.21 4.23 7.89
CA CYS A 61 -11.06 4.21 6.98
C CYS A 61 -10.56 2.80 6.66
N ALA A 62 -11.40 1.77 6.85
CA ALA A 62 -10.99 0.37 6.73
C ALA A 62 -10.51 -0.01 5.32
N LEU A 63 -11.05 0.64 4.28
CA LEU A 63 -10.67 0.40 2.88
C LEU A 63 -9.27 0.94 2.60
N GLU A 64 -9.06 2.25 2.81
CA GLU A 64 -7.75 2.89 2.61
C GLU A 64 -6.66 2.23 3.45
N TYR A 65 -6.97 1.89 4.70
CA TYR A 65 -6.03 1.19 5.58
C TYR A 65 -5.73 -0.23 5.09
N GLY A 66 -6.74 -0.92 4.57
CA GLY A 66 -6.59 -2.24 3.97
C GLY A 66 -5.71 -2.23 2.72
N ASP A 67 -5.81 -1.19 1.90
CA ASP A 67 -4.99 -1.03 0.69
C ASP A 67 -3.55 -0.64 1.03
N PHE A 68 -3.35 0.22 2.03
CA PHE A 68 -2.01 0.51 2.56
C PHE A 68 -1.32 -0.76 3.10
N LEU A 69 -2.04 -1.59 3.89
CA LEU A 69 -1.52 -2.86 4.38
C LEU A 69 -1.24 -3.86 3.25
N GLU A 70 -2.08 -3.87 2.20
CA GLU A 70 -1.84 -4.68 1.01
C GLU A 70 -0.54 -4.25 0.32
N CYS A 71 -0.31 -2.95 0.15
CA CYS A 71 0.92 -2.43 -0.46
C CYS A 71 2.18 -2.81 0.33
N LEU A 72 2.11 -2.76 1.67
CA LEU A 72 3.24 -3.13 2.55
C LEU A 72 3.57 -4.62 2.49
N HIS A 73 2.55 -5.48 2.51
CA HIS A 73 2.76 -6.93 2.66
C HIS A 73 2.63 -7.72 1.35
N ASN A 74 2.06 -7.12 0.31
CA ASN A 74 1.76 -7.72 -1.01
C ASN A 74 1.02 -9.06 -0.91
N THR A 75 0.20 -9.26 0.13
CA THR A 75 -0.42 -10.56 0.44
C THR A 75 -1.39 -11.00 -0.65
N LYS A 76 -2.28 -10.10 -1.08
CA LYS A 76 -3.26 -10.38 -2.14
C LYS A 76 -2.56 -10.52 -3.49
N GLN A 77 -1.61 -9.64 -3.80
CA GLN A 77 -0.83 -9.72 -5.03
C GLN A 77 -0.07 -11.05 -5.14
N ASN A 78 0.58 -11.50 -4.07
CA ASN A 78 1.30 -12.77 -4.05
C ASN A 78 0.35 -13.98 -4.19
N ALA A 79 -0.79 -13.95 -3.50
CA ALA A 79 -1.81 -14.99 -3.63
C ALA A 79 -2.34 -15.08 -5.08
N ARG A 80 -2.58 -13.94 -5.72
CA ARG A 80 -3.00 -13.86 -7.12
C ARG A 80 -1.96 -14.46 -8.05
N VAL A 81 -0.69 -14.10 -7.89
CA VAL A 81 0.42 -14.64 -8.71
C VAL A 81 0.56 -16.14 -8.51
N ALA A 82 0.47 -16.63 -7.28
CA ALA A 82 0.50 -18.07 -6.98
C ALA A 82 -0.64 -18.82 -7.67
N ALA A 83 -1.87 -18.30 -7.60
CA ALA A 83 -3.03 -18.90 -8.28
C ALA A 83 -2.84 -18.95 -9.81
N MET A 84 -2.34 -17.87 -10.42
CA MET A 84 -2.03 -17.83 -11.86
C MET A 84 -0.95 -18.86 -12.25
N GLN A 85 0.06 -19.07 -11.41
CA GLN A 85 1.11 -20.06 -11.64
C GLN A 85 0.57 -21.49 -11.52
N GLN A 86 -0.26 -21.75 -10.52
CA GLN A 86 -0.90 -23.06 -10.32
C GLN A 86 -1.78 -23.45 -11.52
N GLU A 87 -2.62 -22.52 -12.00
CA GLU A 87 -3.47 -22.80 -13.17
C GLU A 87 -2.63 -23.01 -14.44
N ARG A 88 -1.55 -22.26 -14.61
CA ARG A 88 -0.61 -22.46 -15.73
C ARG A 88 0.00 -23.86 -15.70
N LEU A 89 0.42 -24.34 -14.53
CA LEU A 89 0.97 -25.69 -14.36
C LEU A 89 -0.10 -26.75 -14.63
N ARG A 90 -1.33 -26.55 -14.14
CA ARG A 90 -2.47 -27.44 -14.44
C ARG A 90 -2.66 -27.62 -15.95
N GLN A 91 -2.70 -26.50 -16.69
CA GLN A 91 -2.88 -26.53 -18.15
C GLN A 91 -1.72 -27.18 -18.90
N TYR A 92 -0.49 -27.01 -18.40
CA TYR A 92 0.68 -27.68 -18.96
C TYR A 92 0.62 -29.19 -18.75
N TYR A 93 0.26 -29.66 -17.55
CA TYR A 93 0.13 -31.08 -17.26
C TYR A 93 -1.07 -31.73 -17.98
N ALA A 94 -2.15 -30.99 -18.20
CA ALA A 94 -3.29 -31.43 -18.99
C ALA A 94 -3.02 -31.48 -20.50
N GLY A 95 -1.87 -30.96 -20.97
CA GLY A 95 -1.53 -30.87 -22.38
C GLY A 95 -2.26 -29.76 -23.16
N GLU A 96 -3.06 -28.93 -22.48
CA GLU A 96 -3.74 -27.76 -23.07
C GLU A 96 -2.73 -26.67 -23.49
N ARG A 97 -1.56 -26.62 -22.82
CA ARG A 97 -0.46 -25.68 -23.12
C ARG A 97 0.83 -26.41 -23.48
N THR A 98 1.46 -25.98 -24.57
CA THR A 98 2.77 -26.47 -25.00
C THR A 98 3.91 -25.74 -24.27
N LYS A 99 5.10 -26.37 -24.22
CA LYS A 99 6.30 -25.77 -23.59
C LYS A 99 6.70 -24.42 -24.20
N LYS A 100 6.43 -24.21 -25.50
CA LYS A 100 6.69 -22.94 -26.20
C LYS A 100 5.74 -21.82 -25.74
N ASN A 101 4.50 -22.16 -25.41
CA ASN A 101 3.45 -21.20 -24.98
C ASN A 101 3.23 -21.22 -23.47
N PHE A 102 4.24 -21.63 -22.70
CA PHE A 102 4.14 -21.73 -21.24
C PHE A 102 4.09 -20.34 -20.59
N TYR A 103 4.83 -19.38 -21.13
CA TYR A 103 4.68 -17.96 -20.82
C TYR A 103 4.10 -17.25 -22.05
N SER A 104 3.39 -16.14 -21.81
CA SER A 104 3.02 -15.22 -22.89
C SER A 104 4.29 -14.67 -23.54
N GLU A 105 4.23 -14.44 -24.85
CA GLU A 105 5.32 -13.77 -25.55
C GLU A 105 5.58 -12.41 -24.90
N PRO A 106 6.86 -11.99 -24.77
CA PRO A 106 7.16 -10.67 -24.27
C PRO A 106 6.49 -9.64 -25.18
N PRO A 107 6.01 -8.52 -24.61
CA PRO A 107 5.48 -7.45 -25.42
C PRO A 107 6.60 -6.94 -26.36
N LYS A 108 6.22 -6.49 -27.55
CA LYS A 108 7.19 -5.98 -28.52
C LYS A 108 7.96 -4.79 -27.93
N LEU A 109 9.21 -4.59 -28.34
CA LEU A 109 10.11 -3.58 -27.74
C LEU A 109 9.55 -2.14 -27.86
N ASP A 110 8.77 -1.87 -28.90
CA ASP A 110 8.08 -0.61 -29.19
C ASP A 110 6.79 -0.40 -28.37
N SER A 111 6.25 -1.44 -27.73
CA SER A 111 5.01 -1.33 -26.94
C SER A 111 5.11 -0.38 -25.75
N TYR A 112 6.30 -0.23 -25.16
CA TYR A 112 6.54 0.70 -24.05
C TYR A 112 6.58 2.16 -24.48
N TYR A 113 6.79 2.42 -25.79
CA TYR A 113 6.95 3.77 -26.30
C TYR A 113 5.61 4.52 -26.46
N GLN A 114 4.57 3.80 -26.86
CA GLN A 114 3.25 4.40 -27.14
C GLN A 114 2.55 4.94 -25.89
N THR A 115 2.80 4.37 -24.71
CA THR A 115 2.04 4.70 -23.49
C THR A 115 2.33 6.08 -22.89
N TYR A 116 3.47 6.70 -23.21
CA TYR A 116 3.78 8.07 -22.73
C TYR A 116 3.47 9.16 -23.75
N THR A 117 3.34 8.82 -25.03
CA THR A 117 2.91 9.77 -26.06
C THR A 117 1.41 10.05 -25.99
N GLU A 118 0.59 9.12 -25.49
CA GLU A 118 -0.86 9.30 -25.31
C GLU A 118 -1.20 10.22 -24.12
N THR A 119 -0.28 10.41 -23.15
CA THR A 119 -0.50 11.26 -21.98
C THR A 119 -0.11 12.73 -22.19
N ILE A 120 0.47 13.10 -23.33
CA ILE A 120 0.96 14.47 -23.65
C ILE A 120 0.30 15.04 -24.93
N GLY A 121 -0.64 14.29 -25.54
CA GLY A 121 -1.41 14.72 -26.71
C GLY A 121 -2.74 15.36 -26.34
#